data_AF-A0A1S3DPF5-F1
#
_entry.id   AF-A0A1S3DPF5-F1
#
_cell.length_a   1.000
_cell.length_b   1.000
_cell.length_c   1.000
_cell.angle_alpha   90.00
_cell.angle_beta   90.00
_cell.angle_gamma   90.00
#
_symmetry.space_group_name_H-M   'P 1'
#
loop_
_entity.id
_entity.type
_entity.pdbx_description
1 polymer ?
#
loop_
_entity_poly.entity_id
_entity_poly.type
_entity_poly.pdbx_seq_one_letter_code
_entity_poly.pdbx_strand_id
1 'polypeptide(L)'
;MPPTFNQTNRFTQGFQNLIDSYGIATYRELNPGLYTIVTFPFLFGIMFGDAGHGIILTLFGAFMVIWEQKLMKKKTTNEIWNIFFGGRYIILLMGLFSIYTGLIYNDFFSKSISVFGSAWKNNYNLSTIMENRDLILDPATSDYDQIPYPFGLDPVWQ
;
A
#
# COMPACT_ATOMS: atom_id res chain seq x y z
N MET A 1 -10.52 34.69 -19.74
CA MET A 1 -9.68 33.49 -19.88
C MET A 1 -10.56 32.36 -20.40
N PRO A 2 -10.11 31.57 -21.40
CA PRO A 2 -10.88 30.42 -21.89
C PRO A 2 -10.90 29.27 -20.87
N PRO A 3 -11.95 28.42 -20.88
CA PRO A 3 -12.06 27.29 -19.96
C PRO A 3 -10.99 26.22 -20.23
N THR A 4 -10.53 25.55 -19.18
CA THR A 4 -9.60 24.41 -19.25
C THR A 4 -10.40 23.13 -19.47
N PHE A 5 -9.96 22.29 -20.42
CA PHE A 5 -10.58 20.99 -20.72
C PHE A 5 -9.52 19.90 -20.75
N ASN A 6 -9.67 18.90 -19.87
CA ASN A 6 -8.80 17.73 -19.78
C ASN A 6 -9.54 16.51 -20.32
N GLN A 7 -8.96 15.81 -21.31
CA GLN A 7 -9.53 14.56 -21.81
C GLN A 7 -9.29 13.44 -20.78
N THR A 8 -10.35 12.99 -20.10
CA THR A 8 -10.28 11.91 -19.12
C THR A 8 -10.82 10.60 -19.68
N ASN A 9 -10.17 9.48 -19.36
CA ASN A 9 -10.70 8.14 -19.59
C ASN A 9 -11.39 7.62 -18.30
N ARG A 10 -12.08 6.48 -18.37
CA ARG A 10 -12.78 5.83 -17.25
C ARG A 10 -11.87 5.60 -16.02
N PHE A 11 -10.57 5.42 -16.26
CA PHE A 11 -9.55 5.25 -15.23
C PHE A 11 -9.11 6.59 -14.60
N THR A 12 -8.83 7.61 -15.42
CA THR A 12 -8.28 8.89 -14.95
C THR A 12 -9.35 9.85 -14.42
N GLN A 13 -10.63 9.61 -14.73
CA GLN A 13 -11.74 10.45 -14.29
C GLN A 13 -11.83 10.56 -12.76
N GLY A 14 -11.62 9.47 -12.03
CA GLY A 14 -11.64 9.49 -10.56
C GLY A 14 -10.53 10.39 -9.98
N PHE A 15 -9.31 10.27 -10.52
CA PHE A 15 -8.16 11.10 -10.12
C PHE A 15 -8.33 12.56 -10.51
N GLN A 16 -8.90 12.84 -11.68
CA GLN A 16 -9.17 14.20 -12.11
C GLN A 16 -10.19 14.88 -11.20
N ASN A 17 -11.29 14.18 -10.84
CA ASN A 17 -12.29 14.71 -9.91
C ASN A 17 -11.69 15.02 -8.54
N LEU A 18 -10.75 14.19 -8.06
CA LEU A 18 -10.04 14.44 -6.81
C LEU A 18 -9.27 15.77 -6.85
N ILE A 19 -8.61 16.07 -7.96
CA ILE A 19 -7.77 17.27 -8.12
C ILE A 19 -8.61 18.51 -8.38
N ASP A 20 -9.62 18.38 -9.23
CA ASP A 20 -10.55 19.47 -9.54
C ASP A 20 -11.32 19.90 -8.27
N SER A 21 -11.48 19.00 -7.29
CA SER A 21 -12.05 19.34 -5.98
C SER A 21 -11.18 20.28 -5.15
N TYR A 22 -9.85 20.27 -5.35
CA TYR A 22 -8.92 21.19 -4.70
C TYR A 22 -8.84 22.52 -5.44
N GLY A 23 -8.84 22.48 -6.77
CA GLY A 23 -8.88 23.67 -7.62
C GLY A 23 -8.75 23.33 -9.09
N ILE A 24 -9.39 24.15 -9.93
CA ILE A 24 -9.34 23.99 -11.39
C ILE A 24 -8.07 24.65 -11.91
N ALA A 25 -7.27 23.89 -12.67
CA ALA A 25 -6.05 24.39 -13.29
C ALA A 25 -6.34 25.52 -14.31
N THR A 26 -5.45 26.52 -14.35
CA THR A 26 -5.57 27.64 -15.28
C THR A 26 -5.32 27.19 -16.72
N TYR A 27 -5.72 28.03 -17.69
CA TYR A 27 -5.64 27.67 -19.10
C TYR A 27 -4.19 27.40 -19.53
N ARG A 28 -3.95 26.19 -20.07
CA ARG A 28 -2.62 25.67 -20.48
C ARG A 28 -1.62 25.49 -19.32
N GLU A 29 -2.10 25.41 -18.08
CA GLU A 29 -1.30 24.97 -16.96
C GLU A 29 -1.08 23.44 -17.02
N LEU A 30 0.04 22.98 -16.44
CA LEU A 30 0.34 21.56 -16.38
C LEU A 30 -0.65 20.85 -15.44
N ASN A 31 -1.28 19.78 -15.91
CA ASN A 31 -2.22 19.00 -15.11
C ASN A 31 -1.45 18.10 -14.11
N PRO A 32 -1.54 18.32 -12.79
CA PRO A 32 -0.90 17.45 -11.80
C PRO A 32 -1.53 16.04 -11.76
N GLY A 33 -2.71 15.86 -12.35
CA GLY A 33 -3.44 14.61 -12.51
C GLY A 33 -2.61 13.42 -12.95
N LEU A 34 -1.73 13.65 -13.92
CA LEU A 34 -0.91 12.57 -14.45
C LEU A 34 0.03 11.99 -13.39
N TYR A 35 0.64 12.84 -12.56
CA TYR A 35 1.57 12.41 -11.51
C TYR A 35 0.83 11.80 -10.32
N THR A 36 -0.30 12.41 -9.92
CA THR A 36 -1.08 11.95 -8.78
C THR A 36 -1.66 10.54 -8.95
N ILE A 37 -1.85 10.06 -10.19
CA ILE A 37 -2.31 8.69 -10.45
C ILE A 37 -1.41 7.65 -9.77
N VAL A 38 -0.10 7.92 -9.71
CA VAL A 38 0.88 7.01 -9.11
C VAL A 38 1.32 7.49 -7.73
N THR A 39 1.65 8.77 -7.59
CA THR A 39 2.25 9.27 -6.34
C THR A 39 1.26 9.26 -5.18
N PHE A 40 -0.02 9.54 -5.40
CA PHE A 40 -1.01 9.54 -4.33
C PHE A 40 -1.24 8.13 -3.76
N PRO A 41 -1.54 7.09 -4.57
CA PRO A 41 -1.65 5.73 -4.06
C PRO A 41 -0.35 5.19 -3.46
N PHE A 42 0.81 5.59 -3.99
CA PHE A 42 2.10 5.18 -3.45
C PHE A 42 2.36 5.76 -2.05
N LEU A 43 2.13 7.06 -1.86
CA LEU A 43 2.24 7.70 -0.55
C LEU A 43 1.24 7.11 0.45
N PHE A 44 0.01 6.82 0.01
CA PHE A 44 -0.95 6.08 0.82
C PHE A 44 -0.41 4.71 1.23
N GLY A 45 0.19 3.97 0.29
CA GLY A 45 0.79 2.66 0.56
C GLY A 45 1.89 2.72 1.61
N ILE A 46 2.76 3.75 1.58
CA ILE A 46 3.80 3.94 2.61
C ILE A 46 3.20 4.16 4.00
N MET A 47 2.11 4.94 4.08
CA MET A 47 1.45 5.27 5.34
C MET A 47 0.60 4.12 5.91
N PHE A 48 -0.04 3.33 5.03
CA PHE A 48 -0.93 2.24 5.44
C PHE A 48 -0.19 0.90 5.62
N GLY A 49 0.87 0.68 4.84
CA GLY A 49 2.01 -0.20 5.15
C GLY A 49 1.74 -1.65 5.55
N ASP A 50 0.57 -2.22 5.31
CA ASP A 50 0.22 -3.59 5.73
C ASP A 50 -0.21 -4.44 4.53
N ALA A 51 0.44 -5.59 4.36
CA ALA A 51 0.17 -6.51 3.26
C ALA A 51 -1.19 -7.21 3.42
N GLY A 52 -1.57 -7.58 4.64
CA GLY A 52 -2.84 -8.24 4.95
C GLY A 52 -4.04 -7.32 4.70
N HIS A 53 -4.00 -6.12 5.27
CA HIS A 53 -5.06 -5.13 5.01
C HIS A 53 -5.05 -4.64 3.55
N GLY A 54 -3.88 -4.52 2.93
CA GLY A 54 -3.74 -4.19 1.51
C GLY A 54 -4.43 -5.21 0.59
N ILE A 55 -4.38 -6.50 0.91
CA ILE A 55 -5.11 -7.55 0.19
C ILE A 55 -6.62 -7.34 0.29
N ILE A 56 -7.14 -7.03 1.47
CA ILE A 56 -8.58 -6.78 1.67
C ILE A 56 -9.03 -5.58 0.83
N LEU A 57 -8.28 -4.47 0.86
CA LEU A 57 -8.57 -3.28 0.06
C LEU A 57 -8.50 -3.57 -1.44
N THR A 58 -7.51 -4.35 -1.87
CA THR A 58 -7.36 -4.73 -3.29
C THR A 58 -8.51 -5.61 -3.75
N LEU A 59 -8.93 -6.60 -2.95
CA LEU A 59 -10.08 -7.45 -3.25
C LEU A 59 -11.37 -6.65 -3.34
N PHE A 60 -11.57 -5.71 -2.42
CA PHE A 60 -12.73 -4.81 -2.44
C PHE A 60 -12.72 -3.88 -3.67
N GLY A 61 -11.57 -3.30 -4.02
CA GLY A 61 -11.38 -2.51 -5.23
C GLY A 61 -11.63 -3.32 -6.50
N ALA A 62 -11.03 -4.51 -6.60
CA ALA A 62 -11.17 -5.42 -7.73
C ALA A 62 -12.62 -5.87 -7.93
N PHE A 63 -13.33 -6.18 -6.84
CA PHE A 63 -14.76 -6.49 -6.87
C PHE A 63 -15.58 -5.37 -7.52
N MET A 64 -15.34 -4.11 -7.14
CA MET A 64 -16.04 -2.96 -7.73
C MET A 64 -15.70 -2.76 -9.21
N VAL A 65 -14.45 -3.01 -9.60
CA VAL A 65 -14.00 -2.87 -11.00
C VAL A 65 -14.59 -3.99 -11.88
N ILE A 66 -14.57 -5.26 -11.42
CA ILE A 66 -15.06 -6.40 -12.20
C ILE A 66 -16.59 -6.32 -12.38
N TRP A 67 -17.33 -5.87 -11.37
CA TRP A 67 -18.80 -5.77 -11.44
C TRP A 67 -19.32 -4.36 -11.80
N GLU A 68 -18.47 -3.49 -12.35
CA GLU A 68 -18.84 -2.10 -12.64
C GLU A 68 -20.12 -1.98 -13.49
N GLN A 69 -20.31 -2.86 -14.49
CA GLN A 69 -21.46 -2.82 -15.39
C GLN A 69 -22.79 -3.14 -14.70
N LYS A 70 -22.75 -4.03 -13.70
CA LYS A 70 -23.93 -4.41 -12.91
C LYS A 70 -24.24 -3.33 -11.87
N LEU A 71 -23.21 -2.79 -11.23
CA LEU A 71 -23.32 -1.78 -10.19
C LEU A 71 -23.78 -0.42 -10.75
N MET A 72 -23.30 -0.02 -11.93
CA MET A 72 -23.76 1.22 -12.60
C MET A 72 -25.25 1.21 -12.94
N LYS A 73 -25.82 0.03 -13.27
CA LYS A 73 -27.24 -0.10 -13.59
C LYS A 73 -28.14 -0.02 -12.35
N LYS A 74 -27.60 -0.34 -11.17
CA LYS A 74 -28.32 -0.32 -9.91
C LYS A 74 -28.24 1.09 -9.31
N LYS A 75 -29.23 1.92 -9.61
CA LYS A 75 -29.35 3.27 -9.01
C LYS A 75 -29.37 3.13 -7.48
N THR A 76 -28.36 3.68 -6.84
CA THR A 76 -28.17 3.64 -5.40
C THR A 76 -28.28 5.07 -4.86
N THR A 77 -29.14 5.29 -3.88
CA THR A 77 -29.35 6.61 -3.24
C THR A 77 -28.31 6.93 -2.16
N ASN A 78 -27.47 5.96 -1.78
CA ASN A 78 -26.45 6.15 -0.77
C ASN A 78 -25.25 6.92 -1.34
N GLU A 79 -25.05 8.14 -0.87
CA GLU A 79 -23.96 9.03 -1.30
C GLU A 79 -22.58 8.44 -1.05
N ILE A 80 -22.41 7.75 0.10
CA ILE A 80 -21.15 7.10 0.47
C ILE A 80 -20.77 6.07 -0.61
N TRP A 81 -21.72 5.23 -1.01
CA TRP A 81 -21.50 4.23 -2.05
C TRP A 81 -21.10 4.85 -3.39
N ASN A 82 -21.73 5.97 -3.76
CA ASN A 82 -21.42 6.67 -5.02
C ASN A 82 -19.99 7.25 -5.02
N ILE A 83 -19.51 7.76 -3.88
CA ILE A 83 -18.13 8.25 -3.73
C ILE A 83 -17.14 7.09 -3.88
N PHE A 84 -17.34 5.98 -3.16
CA PHE A 84 -16.47 4.79 -3.25
C PHE A 84 -16.45 4.21 -4.67
N PHE A 85 -17.61 4.12 -5.33
CA PHE A 85 -17.70 3.60 -6.70
C PHE A 85 -17.04 4.53 -7.73
N GLY A 86 -17.14 5.86 -7.53
CA GLY A 86 -16.42 6.86 -8.32
C GLY A 86 -14.89 6.73 -8.20
N GLY A 87 -14.40 6.41 -7.00
CA GLY A 87 -13.00 6.19 -6.67
C GLY A 87 -12.48 4.76 -6.84
N ARG A 88 -13.22 3.84 -7.49
CA ARG A 88 -12.88 2.40 -7.54
C ARG A 88 -11.45 2.08 -8.02
N TYR A 89 -10.96 2.81 -9.01
CA TYR A 89 -9.58 2.64 -9.52
C TYR A 89 -8.53 3.18 -8.56
N ILE A 90 -8.85 4.24 -7.79
CA ILE A 90 -7.98 4.79 -6.75
C ILE A 90 -7.82 3.77 -5.63
N ILE A 91 -8.93 3.19 -5.16
CA ILE A 91 -8.93 2.17 -4.09
C ILE A 91 -8.14 0.93 -4.51
N LEU A 92 -8.31 0.48 -5.76
CA LEU A 92 -7.55 -0.65 -6.29
C LEU A 92 -6.04 -0.38 -6.28
N LEU A 93 -5.61 0.79 -6.76
CA LEU A 93 -4.20 1.17 -6.75
C LEU A 93 -3.65 1.33 -5.33
N MET A 94 -4.41 1.96 -4.43
CA MET A 94 -4.04 2.11 -3.02
C MET A 94 -3.81 0.76 -2.34
N GLY A 95 -4.68 -0.22 -2.60
CA GLY A 95 -4.51 -1.59 -2.12
C GLY A 95 -3.25 -2.25 -2.68
N LEU A 96 -3.01 -2.16 -3.99
CA LEU A 96 -1.82 -2.77 -4.61
C LEU A 96 -0.50 -2.18 -4.08
N PHE A 97 -0.43 -0.85 -3.95
CA PHE A 97 0.75 -0.20 -3.39
C PHE A 97 0.93 -0.51 -1.91
N SER A 98 -0.15 -0.65 -1.13
CA SER A 98 -0.08 -1.09 0.26
C SER A 98 0.43 -2.52 0.40
N ILE A 99 0.08 -3.43 -0.52
CA ILE A 99 0.64 -4.79 -0.53
C ILE A 99 2.14 -4.72 -0.78
N TYR A 100 2.56 -3.93 -1.77
CA TYR A 100 3.97 -3.77 -2.10
C TYR A 100 4.79 -3.22 -0.93
N THR A 101 4.33 -2.14 -0.28
CA THR A 101 5.01 -1.55 0.88
C THR A 101 4.93 -2.44 2.11
N GLY A 102 3.79 -3.11 2.36
CA GLY A 102 3.65 -4.06 3.45
C GLY A 102 4.58 -5.27 3.30
N LEU A 103 4.83 -5.72 2.07
CA LEU A 103 5.84 -6.74 1.78
C LEU A 103 7.27 -6.24 2.00
N ILE A 104 7.56 -4.96 1.71
CA ILE A 104 8.86 -4.35 2.05
C ILE A 104 9.04 -4.25 3.56
N TYR A 105 8.00 -3.88 4.30
CA TYR A 105 8.05 -3.85 5.77
C TYR A 105 7.99 -5.24 6.41
N ASN A 106 7.66 -6.27 5.62
CA ASN A 106 7.41 -7.62 6.10
C ASN A 106 6.34 -7.66 7.21
N ASP A 107 5.26 -6.88 7.04
CA ASP A 107 4.14 -6.84 7.98
C ASP A 107 2.86 -7.38 7.34
N PHE A 108 2.37 -8.50 7.89
CA PHE A 108 1.13 -9.15 7.52
C PHE A 108 0.24 -9.28 8.77
N PHE A 109 -0.72 -8.36 8.95
CA PHE A 109 -1.57 -8.31 10.15
C PHE A 109 -0.77 -8.28 11.47
N SER A 110 0.30 -7.49 11.55
CA SER A 110 1.19 -7.45 12.71
C SER A 110 1.94 -8.78 12.94
N LYS A 111 2.25 -9.51 11.85
CA LYS A 111 3.09 -10.72 11.84
C LYS A 111 4.05 -10.72 10.65
N SER A 112 5.31 -11.10 10.90
CA SER A 112 6.35 -11.22 9.86
C SER A 112 6.29 -12.58 9.21
N ILE A 113 6.57 -12.62 7.91
CA ILE A 113 6.66 -13.85 7.15
C ILE A 113 8.13 -14.17 6.90
N SER A 114 8.58 -15.35 7.34
CA SER A 114 9.94 -15.85 7.15
C SER A 114 10.10 -16.57 5.81
N VAL A 115 10.07 -15.83 4.69
CA VAL A 115 10.14 -16.41 3.34
C VAL A 115 11.53 -17.02 3.03
N PHE A 116 12.61 -16.32 3.39
CA PHE A 116 13.98 -16.72 3.05
C PHE A 116 14.82 -17.20 4.25
N GLY A 117 14.24 -17.20 5.45
CA GLY A 117 14.96 -17.41 6.71
C GLY A 117 15.64 -16.12 7.21
N SER A 118 15.76 -15.97 8.53
CA SER A 118 16.42 -14.80 9.12
C SER A 118 17.94 -14.89 8.93
N ALA A 119 18.58 -13.74 8.70
CA ALA A 119 20.04 -13.63 8.68
C ALA A 119 20.64 -13.57 10.09
N TRP A 120 19.80 -13.45 11.11
CA TRP A 120 20.17 -13.44 12.52
C TRP A 120 19.89 -14.80 13.14
N LYS A 121 20.86 -15.30 13.92
CA LYS A 121 20.77 -16.58 14.62
C LYS A 121 21.08 -16.38 16.09
N ASN A 122 20.32 -17.08 16.93
CA ASN A 122 20.61 -17.13 18.36
C ASN A 122 21.57 -18.30 18.62
N ASN A 123 22.83 -17.98 18.96
CA ASN A 123 23.87 -18.96 19.29
C ASN A 123 23.99 -19.23 20.80
N TYR A 124 23.10 -18.68 21.65
CA TYR A 124 23.15 -18.88 23.09
C TYR A 124 22.67 -20.27 23.51
N ASN A 125 23.28 -20.80 24.58
CA ASN A 125 22.82 -22.03 25.20
C ASN A 125 21.50 -21.84 25.94
N LEU A 126 20.73 -22.92 26.02
CA LEU A 126 19.40 -22.93 26.63
C LEU A 126 19.41 -22.48 28.10
N SER A 127 20.47 -22.81 28.86
CA SER A 127 20.66 -22.33 30.23
C SER A 127 20.84 -20.82 30.31
N THR A 128 21.62 -20.23 29.41
CA THR A 128 21.87 -18.78 29.35
C THR A 128 20.61 -18.00 28.98
N ILE A 129 19.78 -18.55 28.08
CA ILE A 129 18.48 -17.98 27.69
C ILE A 129 17.48 -18.01 28.85
N MET A 130 17.51 -19.04 29.69
CA MET A 130 16.58 -19.15 30.83
C MET A 130 16.98 -18.29 32.03
N GLU A 131 18.27 -18.04 32.21
CA GLU A 131 18.80 -17.24 33.33
C GLU A 131 18.69 -15.73 33.09
N ASN A 132 18.76 -15.28 31.82
CA ASN A 132 18.77 -13.87 31.47
C ASN A 132 17.45 -13.46 30.83
N ARG A 133 16.86 -12.37 31.32
CA ARG A 133 15.59 -11.84 30.79
C ARG A 133 15.75 -11.19 29.41
N ASP A 134 16.85 -10.44 29.24
CA ASP A 134 17.14 -9.69 28.02
C ASP A 134 18.55 -10.06 27.54
N LEU A 135 18.69 -10.37 26.25
CA LEU A 135 19.96 -10.73 25.60
C LEU A 135 20.12 -9.87 24.35
N ILE A 136 21.36 -9.44 24.06
CA ILE A 136 21.69 -8.59 22.91
C ILE A 136 22.57 -9.39 21.97
N LEU A 137 22.18 -9.49 20.70
CA LEU A 137 22.97 -10.13 19.65
C LEU A 137 24.04 -9.15 19.15
N ASP A 138 25.28 -9.62 19.01
CA ASP A 138 26.39 -8.80 18.55
C ASP A 138 26.60 -8.96 17.03
N PRO A 139 26.47 -7.88 16.22
CA PRO A 139 26.69 -7.95 14.77
C PRO A 139 28.14 -8.31 14.38
N ALA A 140 29.11 -8.17 15.29
CA ALA A 140 30.52 -8.52 15.03
C ALA A 140 30.82 -10.02 15.20
N THR A 141 29.92 -10.76 15.86
CA THR A 141 30.09 -12.19 16.19
C THR A 141 29.32 -13.07 15.18
N SER A 142 29.39 -14.40 15.31
CA SER A 142 28.65 -15.38 14.47
C SER A 142 27.12 -15.32 14.59
N ASP A 143 26.57 -14.36 15.32
CA ASP A 143 25.13 -14.15 15.52
C ASP A 143 24.46 -13.51 14.29
N TYR A 144 25.26 -12.85 13.44
CA TYR A 144 24.83 -12.27 12.18
C TYR A 144 25.60 -12.89 11.00
N ASP A 145 24.87 -13.43 10.01
CA ASP A 145 25.46 -14.04 8.82
C ASP A 145 26.12 -13.02 7.86
N GLN A 146 26.12 -11.72 8.20
CA GLN A 146 26.65 -10.60 7.38
C GLN A 146 26.00 -10.44 6.00
N ILE A 147 24.85 -11.06 5.80
CA ILE A 147 24.08 -11.00 4.57
C ILE A 147 22.78 -10.23 4.87
N PRO A 148 22.45 -9.17 4.12
CA PRO A 148 21.18 -8.48 4.27
C PRO A 148 20.03 -9.38 3.82
N TYR A 149 18.86 -9.24 4.45
CA TYR A 149 17.68 -9.99 4.05
C TYR A 149 17.33 -9.69 2.57
N PRO A 150 17.15 -10.69 1.71
CA PRO A 150 17.05 -10.47 0.26
C PRO A 150 15.89 -9.57 -0.19
N PHE A 151 14.81 -9.48 0.59
CA PHE A 151 13.62 -8.71 0.22
C PHE A 151 12.85 -8.21 1.44
N GLY A 152 12.85 -6.90 1.67
CA GLY A 152 12.15 -6.27 2.79
C GLY A 152 12.93 -6.30 4.10
N LEU A 153 12.23 -6.21 5.22
CA LEU A 153 12.81 -6.26 6.57
C LEU A 153 12.94 -7.71 7.08
N ASP A 154 14.03 -7.97 7.82
CA ASP A 154 14.28 -9.28 8.42
C ASP A 154 13.19 -9.60 9.47
N PRO A 155 12.55 -10.78 9.42
CA PRO A 155 11.54 -11.21 10.38
C PRO A 155 11.97 -11.14 11.86
N VAL A 156 13.27 -11.15 12.17
CA VAL A 156 13.77 -11.12 13.56
C VAL A 156 13.44 -9.82 14.29
N TRP A 157 13.20 -8.72 13.57
CA TRP A 157 12.98 -7.39 14.15
C TRP A 157 11.53 -7.13 14.59
N GLN A 158 10.71 -8.18 14.62
CA GLN A 158 9.32 -8.14 15.00
C GLN A 158 9.05 -8.79 16.36
#